data_AF-A0A921B8G0-F1
#
_entry.id   AF-A0A921B8G0-F1
#
_cell.length_a   1.000
_cell.length_b   1.000
_cell.length_c   1.000
_cell.angle_alpha   90.00
_cell.angle_beta   90.00
_cell.angle_gamma   90.00
#
_symmetry.space_group_name_H-M   'P 1'
#
loop_
_entity.id
_entity.type
_entity.pdbx_description
1 polymer ?
#
loop_
_entity_poly.entity_id
_entity_poly.type
_entity_poly.pdbx_seq_one_letter_code
_entity_poly.pdbx_strand_id
1 'polypeptide(L)' 'MVLEYQGHPEVLVYLEGKKLDLVAEQVSDDKKAELWSLICSFYPPYDDYQKKTERNIPVFNCQPS' A
#
# COMPACT_ATOMS: atom_id res chain seq x y z
N MET A 1 -6.15 14.76 -9.29
CA MET A 1 -5.83 13.32 -9.14
C MET A 1 -7.14 12.64 -8.79
N VAL A 2 -7.85 12.13 -9.81
CA VAL A 2 -9.10 11.38 -9.63
C VAL A 2 -8.76 9.92 -9.82
N LEU A 3 -9.10 9.07 -8.85
CA LEU A 3 -8.94 7.62 -8.94
C LEU A 3 -10.34 7.05 -9.11
N GLU A 4 -10.66 6.53 -10.29
CA GLU A 4 -11.85 5.73 -10.54
C GLU A 4 -11.58 4.31 -10.01
N TYR A 5 -12.20 3.94 -8.89
CA TYR A 5 -12.08 2.63 -8.26
C TYR A 5 -13.14 1.69 -8.84
N GLN A 6 -12.77 0.86 -9.81
CA GLN A 6 -13.66 -0.09 -10.49
C GLN A 6 -13.41 -1.58 -10.16
N GLY A 7 -12.73 -1.89 -9.04
CA GLY A 7 -12.49 -3.30 -8.67
C GLY A 7 -11.48 -4.03 -9.56
N HIS A 8 -10.71 -3.28 -10.36
CA HIS A 8 -9.57 -3.77 -11.11
C HIS A 8 -8.32 -3.65 -10.24
N PRO A 9 -7.58 -4.76 -9.98
CA PRO A 9 -6.37 -4.72 -9.17
C PRO A 9 -5.18 -4.09 -9.92
N GLU A 10 -5.31 -3.89 -11.23
CA GLU A 10 -4.34 -3.20 -12.07
C GLU A 10 -4.33 -1.68 -11.79
N VAL A 11 -3.23 -1.23 -11.19
CA VAL A 11 -2.94 0.17 -10.86
C VAL A 11 -1.76 0.68 -11.68
N LEU A 12 -1.89 1.89 -12.20
CA LEU A 12 -0.82 2.54 -12.95
C LEU A 12 -0.06 3.50 -12.03
N VAL A 13 1.17 3.16 -11.70
CA VAL A 13 2.05 3.94 -10.82
C VAL A 13 3.02 4.79 -11.64
N TYR A 14 3.11 6.07 -11.30
CA TYR A 14 4.08 6.99 -11.86
C TYR A 14 5.28 7.12 -10.92
N LEU A 15 6.41 6.52 -11.29
CA LEU A 15 7.67 6.61 -10.56
C LEU A 15 8.74 7.24 -11.45
N GLU A 16 9.28 8.38 -11.02
CA GLU A 16 10.38 9.08 -11.71
C GLU A 16 10.14 9.32 -13.22
N GLY A 17 8.89 9.63 -13.59
CA GLY A 17 8.49 9.87 -14.99
C GLY A 17 8.22 8.60 -15.81
N LYS A 18 8.33 7.41 -15.21
CA LYS A 18 7.93 6.14 -15.83
C LYS A 18 6.55 5.72 -15.35
N LYS A 19 5.76 5.17 -16.28
CA LYS A 19 4.49 4.49 -15.98
C LYS A 19 4.80 3.02 -15.73
N LEU A 20 4.34 2.51 -14.60
CA LEU A 20 4.45 1.11 -14.23
C LEU A 20 3.05 0.55 -14.05
N ASP A 21 2.72 -0.46 -14.83
CA ASP A 21 1.52 -1.27 -14.65
C ASP A 21 1.80 -2.27 -13.53
N LEU A 22 1.16 -2.06 -12.38
CA LEU A 22 1.28 -2.89 -11.20
C LEU A 22 -0.08 -3.50 -10.87
N VAL A 23 -0.09 -4.63 -10.20
CA VAL A 23 -1.27 -5.23 -9.59
C VAL A 23 -1.22 -4.94 -8.09
N ALA A 24 -2.11 -4.07 -7.60
CA ALA A 24 -2.31 -3.80 -6.18
C ALA A 24 -3.36 -4.76 -5.61
N GLU A 25 -2.90 -5.69 -4.79
CA GLU A 25 -3.77 -6.57 -4.01
C GLU A 25 -3.83 -6.09 -2.56
N GLN A 26 -5.04 -5.95 -2.01
CA GLN A 26 -5.19 -5.62 -0.59
C GLN A 26 -4.69 -6.79 0.26
N VAL A 27 -3.73 -6.53 1.16
CA VAL A 27 -3.26 -7.57 2.07
C VAL A 27 -4.19 -7.69 3.28
N SER A 28 -4.44 -8.94 3.70
CA SER A 28 -5.15 -9.25 4.94
C SER A 28 -4.40 -8.74 6.17
N ASP A 29 -5.11 -8.51 7.27
CA ASP A 29 -4.54 -7.98 8.53
C ASP A 29 -3.39 -8.84 9.08
N ASP A 30 -3.47 -10.16 8.92
CA ASP A 30 -2.42 -11.11 9.32
C ASP A 30 -1.12 -10.87 8.54
N LYS A 31 -1.22 -10.76 7.21
CA LYS A 31 -0.08 -10.48 6.33
C LYS A 31 0.46 -9.07 6.54
N LYS A 32 -0.43 -8.11 6.81
CA LYS A 32 -0.05 -6.75 7.18
C LYS A 32 0.78 -6.75 8.45
N ALA A 33 0.42 -7.52 9.48
CA ALA A 33 1.19 -7.58 10.73
C ALA A 33 2.62 -8.09 10.49
N GLU A 34 2.79 -9.10 9.63
CA GLU A 34 4.12 -9.57 9.21
C GLU A 34 4.92 -8.48 8.48
N LEU A 35 4.28 -7.78 7.53
CA LEU A 35 4.90 -6.73 6.74
C LEU A 35 5.14 -5.44 7.53
N TRP A 36 4.38 -5.20 8.61
CA TRP A 36 4.44 -3.95 9.37
C TRP A 36 5.82 -3.68 9.94
N SER A 37 6.50 -4.72 10.44
CA SER A 37 7.87 -4.63 10.93
C SER A 37 8.84 -4.17 9.84
N LEU A 38 8.68 -4.70 8.62
CA LEU A 38 9.48 -4.31 7.46
C LEU A 38 9.17 -2.86 7.04
N ILE A 39 7.89 -2.52 6.95
CA ILE A 39 7.42 -1.17 6.57
C ILE A 39 7.96 -0.12 7.56
N CYS A 40 7.88 -0.38 8.86
CA CYS A 40 8.40 0.51 9.89
C CYS A 40 9.94 0.60 9.84
N SER A 41 10.63 -0.45 9.39
CA SER A 41 12.09 -0.40 9.20
C SER A 41 12.51 0.52 8.06
N PHE A 42 11.71 0.59 6.99
CA PHE A 42 11.94 1.52 5.87
C PHE A 42 11.45 2.94 6.18
N TYR A 43 10.31 3.06 6.86
CA TYR A 43 9.69 4.34 7.19
C TYR A 43 9.08 4.31 8.59
N PRO A 44 9.89 4.58 9.64
CA PRO A 44 9.47 4.55 11.04
C PRO A 44 8.21 5.35 11.41
N PRO A 45 7.93 6.53 10.82
CA PRO A 45 6.78 7.33 11.25
C PRO A 45 5.41 6.72 10.88
N TYR A 46 5.35 5.62 10.13
CA TYR A 46 4.10 4.90 9.94
C TYR A 46 3.56 4.27 11.22
N ASP A 47 4.43 3.87 12.15
CA ASP A 47 4.02 3.33 13.45
C ASP A 47 3.28 4.37 14.29
N ASP A 48 3.84 5.57 14.37
CA ASP A 48 3.20 6.73 15.01
C ASP A 48 1.88 7.11 14.33
N TYR A 49 1.81 6.99 12.99
CA TYR A 49 0.59 7.29 12.25
C TYR A 49 -0.52 6.29 12.53
N GLN A 50 -0.20 4.98 12.60
CA GLN A 50 -1.17 3.96 13.02
C GLN A 50 -1.65 4.19 14.45
N LYS A 51 -0.77 4.59 15.38
CA LYS A 51 -1.17 4.88 16.77
C LYS A 51 -2.06 6.12 16.91
N LYS A 52 -1.94 7.08 15.98
CA LYS A 52 -2.72 8.33 15.98
C LYS A 52 -4.10 8.20 15.34
N THR A 53 -4.41 7.07 14.70
CA THR A 53 -5.68 6.85 14.01
C THR A 53 -6.31 5.54 14.43
N GLU A 54 -7.59 5.58 14.82
CA GLU A 54 -8.36 4.35 15.09
C GLU A 54 -8.81 3.64 13.81
N ARG A 55 -8.55 4.25 12.63
CA ARG A 55 -8.91 3.67 11.33
C ARG A 55 -7.83 2.70 10.88
N ASN A 56 -8.23 1.46 10.55
CA ASN A 56 -7.31 0.50 9.97
C ASN A 56 -6.78 1.01 8.62
N ILE A 57 -5.48 1.24 8.53
CA ILE A 57 -4.83 1.71 7.30
C ILE A 57 -4.72 0.50 6.35
N PRO A 58 -5.44 0.46 5.22
CA PRO A 58 -5.33 -0.65 4.29
C PRO A 58 -3.94 -0.64 3.66
N VAL A 59 -3.27 -1.78 3.69
CA VAL A 59 -1.98 -1.99 3.01
C VAL A 59 -2.27 -2.76 1.73
N PHE A 60 -1.64 -2.33 0.64
CA PHE A 60 -1.73 -2.97 -0.66
C PHE A 60 -0.35 -3.47 -1.05
N ASN A 61 -0.27 -4.73 -1.48
CA ASN A 61 0.92 -5.28 -2.09
C ASN A 61 0.86 -5.00 -3.59
N CYS A 62 1.70 -4.08 -4.07
CA CYS A 62 1.82 -3.76 -5.48
C CYS A 62 2.92 -4.60 -6.11
N GLN A 63 2.55 -5.55 -6.98
CA GLN A 63 3.50 -6.37 -7.73
C GLN A 63 3.46 -5.98 -9.22
N PRO A 64 4.61 -5.98 -9.93
CA PRO A 64 4.58 -5.79 -11.37
C PRO A 64 3.84 -6.94 -12.05
N SER A 65 3.02 -6.62 -13.05
CA SER A 65 2.37 -7.62 -13.91
C SER A 65 3.37 -8.33 -14.83
#